data_AF-A0A507E972-F1
#
_entry.id   AF-A0A507E972-F1
#
_cell.length_a   1.000
_cell.length_b   1.000
_cell.length_c   1.000
_cell.angle_alpha   90.00
_cell.angle_beta   90.00
_cell.angle_gamma   90.00
#
_symmetry.space_group_name_H-M   'P 1'
#
loop_
_entity.id
_entity.type
_entity.pdbx_description
1 polymer ?
#
loop_
_entity_poly.entity_id
_entity_poly.type
_entity_poly.pdbx_seq_one_letter_code
_entity_poly.pdbx_strand_id
1 'polypeptide(L)'
;MLSTESIYLFRKAYMGSEVSAAQIRDLHRNNISSRNFLTPELSNLKWSSRSIRLGAAKVASILSSPFEKVLFLDPDVMPLQDPTFLFTTHTFNKTGALFWPDVRPTSSDQKIWEITQQPFEFEFEFESGQIVLDKGNVDVFMGLSVAHYMCAEAEFYFRHLWGDKDTFRWGFRVAGVPYFLNKEQVASVGVIADERMRIGNVKLDTNSNPTNPESLNAPLFSYLNTSLQGTIPNTRNARYCGQNMLQFDFNDDPNVAGTNSIARKPLFMHANGIKQFYKRGVHPFQVVQVYVLPNKTKSLTDYEKGMYDWMDRVYGQQHCGKLMEMEGLSTAFLNFSAAYPGVNERYSRARDKAIKLWCAIAALADQSNYGNVNVEAERYKSDSVRQMQDVGGNTQGHQKEIKSVDDMILFFQLHDHNKDGHLDGHELLTVYAGQELKVGSDGRPVHANSPATRLSEIKKLVDVVLDMDDTDNDGMISWEEYYGKRSFCLSCYKRF
;
A
#
# COMPACT_ATOMS: atom_id res chain seq x y z
N MET A 1 19.68 32.91 -19.98
CA MET A 1 19.74 31.66 -19.20
C MET A 1 18.65 31.72 -18.15
N LEU A 2 17.48 31.15 -18.45
CA LEU A 2 16.46 30.90 -17.43
C LEU A 2 16.97 29.73 -16.60
N SER A 3 17.12 29.92 -15.29
CA SER A 3 17.37 28.83 -14.36
C SER A 3 16.20 27.86 -14.45
N THR A 4 16.41 26.70 -15.04
CA THR A 4 15.45 25.59 -15.00
C THR A 4 15.42 25.09 -13.57
N GLU A 5 14.56 25.66 -12.73
CA GLU A 5 14.10 24.97 -11.53
C GLU A 5 13.44 23.68 -12.01
N SER A 6 14.01 22.53 -11.62
CA SER A 6 13.40 21.23 -11.90
C SER A 6 12.03 21.16 -11.23
N ILE A 7 10.95 21.34 -11.98
CA ILE A 7 9.59 21.22 -11.46
C ILE A 7 9.29 19.74 -11.27
N TYR A 8 9.28 19.28 -10.01
CA TYR A 8 8.80 17.96 -9.66
C TYR A 8 7.27 17.97 -9.60
N LEU A 9 6.64 17.06 -10.35
CA LEU A 9 5.19 16.90 -10.39
C LEU A 9 4.79 15.62 -9.65
N PHE A 10 3.70 15.69 -8.91
CA PHE A 10 3.17 14.55 -8.15
C PHE A 10 1.83 14.09 -8.72
N ARG A 11 1.58 12.77 -8.68
CA ARG A 11 0.30 12.17 -9.07
C ARG A 11 -0.13 11.09 -8.10
N LYS A 12 -1.38 11.14 -7.65
CA LYS A 12 -2.04 10.03 -6.94
C LYS A 12 -2.87 9.21 -7.93
N ALA A 13 -2.47 7.95 -8.12
CA ALA A 13 -3.28 6.92 -8.76
C ALA A 13 -4.25 6.31 -7.74
N TYR A 14 -5.51 6.09 -8.12
CA TYR A 14 -6.54 5.43 -7.31
C TYR A 14 -7.59 4.73 -8.18
N MET A 15 -8.40 3.85 -7.60
CA MET A 15 -9.52 3.16 -8.25
C MET A 15 -10.85 3.50 -7.59
N GLY A 16 -11.89 3.71 -8.41
CA GLY A 16 -13.27 3.87 -7.93
C GLY A 16 -13.40 4.99 -6.90
N SER A 17 -13.94 4.64 -5.74
CA SER A 17 -14.23 5.56 -4.63
C SER A 17 -13.14 5.58 -3.53
N GLU A 18 -11.95 5.00 -3.77
CA GLU A 18 -10.83 4.98 -2.80
C GLU A 18 -10.42 6.37 -2.29
N VAL A 19 -10.62 7.41 -3.11
CA VAL A 19 -10.29 8.80 -2.79
C VAL A 19 -11.54 9.66 -2.96
N SER A 20 -12.00 10.26 -1.86
CA SER A 20 -13.15 11.16 -1.86
C SER A 20 -12.87 12.48 -2.61
N ALA A 21 -13.93 13.16 -3.04
CA ALA A 21 -13.82 14.48 -3.67
C ALA A 21 -13.12 15.54 -2.77
N ALA A 22 -13.28 15.44 -1.45
CA ALA A 22 -12.57 16.31 -0.51
C ALA A 22 -11.06 16.04 -0.54
N GLN A 23 -10.65 14.77 -0.53
CA GLN A 23 -9.24 14.39 -0.64
C GLN A 23 -8.66 14.77 -2.02
N ILE A 24 -9.43 14.65 -3.11
CA ILE A 24 -9.01 15.12 -4.44
C ILE A 24 -8.74 16.63 -4.41
N ARG A 25 -9.65 17.44 -3.84
CA ARG A 25 -9.42 18.88 -3.66
C ARG A 25 -8.18 19.16 -2.82
N ASP A 26 -7.95 18.39 -1.77
CA ASP A 26 -6.74 18.51 -0.94
C ASP A 26 -5.47 18.22 -1.73
N LEU A 27 -5.48 17.19 -2.57
CA LEU A 27 -4.36 16.88 -3.47
C LEU A 27 -4.09 18.05 -4.42
N HIS A 28 -5.12 18.57 -5.09
CA HIS A 28 -4.97 19.70 -6.01
C HIS A 28 -4.47 20.97 -5.30
N ARG A 29 -4.93 21.25 -4.08
CA ARG A 29 -4.42 22.37 -3.26
C ARG A 29 -2.94 22.25 -2.92
N ASN A 30 -2.37 21.05 -2.99
CA ASN A 30 -0.95 20.77 -2.77
C ASN A 30 -0.20 20.46 -4.07
N ASN A 31 -0.74 20.87 -5.23
CA ASN A 31 -0.15 20.61 -6.56
C ASN A 31 0.05 19.12 -6.88
N ILE A 32 -0.77 18.24 -6.30
CA ILE A 32 -0.76 16.81 -6.60
C ILE A 32 -1.93 16.53 -7.56
N SER A 33 -1.59 16.09 -8.77
CA SER A 33 -2.59 15.62 -9.73
C SER A 33 -3.18 14.28 -9.29
N SER A 34 -4.36 13.92 -9.78
CA SER A 34 -4.98 12.63 -9.46
C SER A 34 -5.43 11.90 -10.73
N ARG A 35 -5.54 10.56 -10.67
CA ARG A 35 -6.05 9.72 -11.77
C ARG A 35 -6.86 8.56 -11.21
N ASN A 36 -8.14 8.50 -11.58
CA ASN A 36 -8.99 7.33 -11.37
C ASN A 36 -8.77 6.33 -12.52
N PHE A 37 -8.42 5.09 -12.20
CA PHE A 37 -8.20 4.03 -13.19
C PHE A 37 -9.49 3.39 -13.72
N LEU A 38 -10.64 3.71 -13.13
CA LEU A 38 -11.95 3.32 -13.64
C LEU A 38 -12.57 4.39 -14.55
N THR A 39 -11.86 5.48 -14.87
CA THR A 39 -12.46 6.59 -15.64
C THR A 39 -11.43 7.32 -16.55
N PRO A 40 -11.39 7.02 -17.87
CA PRO A 40 -12.06 5.90 -18.52
C PRO A 40 -11.49 4.57 -18.01
N GLU A 41 -12.36 3.57 -17.87
CA GLU A 41 -11.97 2.23 -17.46
C GLU A 41 -10.88 1.68 -18.39
N LEU A 42 -9.82 1.10 -17.83
CA LEU A 42 -8.89 0.30 -18.61
C LEU A 42 -9.60 -1.01 -19.01
N SER A 43 -10.42 -0.92 -20.05
CA SER A 43 -11.36 -1.95 -20.54
C SER A 43 -10.74 -3.32 -20.88
N ASN A 44 -9.42 -3.44 -20.85
CA ASN A 44 -8.67 -4.65 -21.19
C ASN A 44 -8.04 -5.36 -19.98
N LEU A 45 -8.14 -4.82 -18.75
CA LEU A 45 -7.48 -5.39 -17.57
C LEU A 45 -8.49 -6.08 -16.66
N LYS A 46 -8.51 -7.41 -16.74
CA LYS A 46 -9.47 -8.30 -16.09
C LYS A 46 -8.96 -8.76 -14.71
N TRP A 47 -8.71 -7.82 -13.80
CA TRP A 47 -8.16 -8.18 -12.49
C TRP A 47 -9.24 -8.61 -11.51
N SER A 48 -9.05 -9.77 -10.88
CA SER A 48 -9.83 -10.14 -9.70
C SER A 48 -9.53 -9.19 -8.53
N SER A 49 -10.43 -9.09 -7.56
CA SER A 49 -10.17 -8.32 -6.33
C SER A 49 -8.92 -8.82 -5.58
N ARG A 50 -8.58 -10.12 -5.71
CA ARG A 50 -7.33 -10.68 -5.16
C ARG A 50 -6.11 -10.13 -5.91
N SER A 51 -6.14 -10.10 -7.24
CA SER A 51 -5.05 -9.57 -8.06
C SER A 51 -4.82 -8.08 -7.79
N ILE A 52 -5.90 -7.31 -7.62
CA ILE A 52 -5.83 -5.89 -7.24
C ILE A 52 -5.17 -5.73 -5.86
N ARG A 53 -5.58 -6.52 -4.86
CA ARG A 53 -4.94 -6.52 -3.51
C ARG A 53 -3.46 -6.89 -3.55
N LEU A 54 -3.06 -7.71 -4.51
CA LEU A 54 -1.67 -8.10 -4.77
C LEU A 54 -0.94 -7.13 -5.74
N GLY A 55 -1.48 -5.92 -5.95
CA GLY A 55 -0.79 -4.84 -6.65
C GLY A 55 -0.80 -4.92 -8.18
N ALA A 56 -1.63 -5.75 -8.81
CA ALA A 56 -1.64 -5.90 -10.28
C ALA A 56 -1.77 -4.58 -11.05
N ALA A 57 -2.41 -3.57 -10.46
CA ALA A 57 -2.57 -2.23 -11.04
C ALA A 57 -1.28 -1.38 -11.09
N LYS A 58 -0.23 -1.75 -10.34
CA LYS A 58 0.95 -0.92 -10.12
C LYS A 58 1.68 -0.58 -11.42
N VAL A 59 1.99 -1.58 -12.23
CA VAL A 59 2.73 -1.38 -13.50
C VAL A 59 1.91 -0.52 -14.47
N ALA A 60 0.60 -0.77 -14.58
CA ALA A 60 -0.30 0.04 -15.41
C ALA A 60 -0.36 1.50 -14.92
N SER A 61 -0.30 1.72 -13.60
CA SER A 61 -0.28 3.06 -13.02
C SER A 61 0.97 3.85 -13.40
N ILE A 62 2.12 3.17 -13.45
CA ILE A 62 3.41 3.74 -13.82
C ILE A 62 3.45 4.05 -15.31
N LEU A 63 3.13 3.07 -16.16
CA LEU A 63 3.13 3.22 -17.61
C LEU A 63 2.24 4.38 -18.06
N SER A 64 1.02 4.43 -17.51
CA SER A 64 0.03 5.44 -17.87
C SER A 64 0.24 6.81 -17.22
N SER A 65 1.20 6.94 -16.29
CA SER A 65 1.56 8.24 -15.73
C SER A 65 2.19 9.14 -16.81
N PRO A 66 1.96 10.47 -16.76
CA PRO A 66 2.46 11.41 -17.78
C PRO A 66 3.96 11.70 -17.67
N PHE A 67 4.63 11.13 -16.68
CA PHE A 67 6.01 11.41 -16.35
C PHE A 67 6.93 10.54 -17.20
N GLU A 68 8.03 11.09 -17.68
CA GLU A 68 9.09 10.32 -18.33
C GLU A 68 9.93 9.59 -17.28
N LYS A 69 10.51 10.34 -16.33
CA LYS A 69 11.22 9.83 -15.16
C LYS A 69 10.30 9.79 -13.94
N VAL A 70 10.20 8.64 -13.29
CA VAL A 70 9.20 8.34 -12.26
C VAL A 70 9.89 7.80 -11.00
N LEU A 71 9.55 8.37 -9.85
CA LEU A 71 9.70 7.71 -8.55
C LEU A 71 8.31 7.27 -8.12
N PHE A 72 8.05 5.97 -8.19
CA PHE A 72 6.82 5.38 -7.68
C PHE A 72 6.98 5.09 -6.19
N LEU A 73 5.93 5.35 -5.41
CA LEU A 73 5.87 5.06 -3.97
C LEU A 73 4.54 4.43 -3.61
N ASP A 74 4.58 3.32 -2.87
CA ASP A 74 3.39 2.76 -2.23
C ASP A 74 2.88 3.70 -1.12
N PRO A 75 1.57 3.68 -0.79
CA PRO A 75 0.99 4.63 0.16
C PRO A 75 1.53 4.55 1.60
N ASP A 76 2.21 3.48 1.95
CA ASP A 76 2.87 3.24 3.24
C ASP A 76 4.39 3.41 3.21
N VAL A 77 4.94 3.86 2.08
CA VAL A 77 6.36 4.18 1.97
C VAL A 77 6.59 5.66 2.23
N MET A 78 7.47 5.96 3.17
CA MET A 78 7.86 7.32 3.53
C MET A 78 9.35 7.56 3.25
N PRO A 79 9.71 8.57 2.43
CA PRO A 79 11.09 9.02 2.31
C PRO A 79 11.58 9.62 3.65
N LEU A 80 12.75 9.18 4.11
CA LEU A 80 13.42 9.71 5.30
C LEU A 80 14.41 10.84 4.96
N GLN A 81 14.81 10.92 3.69
CA GLN A 81 15.66 11.96 3.11
C GLN A 81 15.04 12.39 1.77
N ASP A 82 15.54 13.49 1.19
CA ASP A 82 15.14 13.92 -0.15
C ASP A 82 15.64 12.88 -1.18
N PRO A 83 14.75 12.16 -1.90
CA PRO A 83 15.14 11.11 -2.83
C PRO A 83 15.45 11.65 -4.23
N THR A 84 15.38 12.96 -4.48
CA THR A 84 15.53 13.53 -5.83
C THR A 84 16.90 13.28 -6.46
N PHE A 85 17.95 13.12 -5.63
CA PHE A 85 19.30 12.80 -6.10
C PHE A 85 19.35 11.51 -6.93
N LEU A 86 18.41 10.58 -6.70
CA LEU A 86 18.33 9.30 -7.43
C LEU A 86 18.26 9.50 -8.94
N PHE A 87 17.56 10.54 -9.42
CA PHE A 87 17.44 10.85 -10.85
C PHE A 87 18.72 11.37 -11.50
N THR A 88 19.71 11.76 -10.69
CA THR A 88 21.00 12.27 -11.15
C THR A 88 22.14 11.28 -10.93
N THR A 89 21.84 10.12 -10.35
CA THR A 89 22.83 9.09 -10.09
C THR A 89 23.43 8.55 -11.40
N HIS A 90 24.74 8.28 -11.41
CA HIS A 90 25.43 7.60 -12.49
C HIS A 90 24.75 6.25 -12.81
N THR A 91 24.37 5.52 -11.78
CA THR A 91 23.67 4.24 -11.88
C THR A 91 22.32 4.37 -12.59
N PHE A 92 21.53 5.41 -12.26
CA PHE A 92 20.28 5.70 -12.96
C PHE A 92 20.52 6.15 -14.39
N ASN A 93 21.51 7.01 -14.64
CA ASN A 93 21.86 7.42 -16.00
C ASN A 93 22.30 6.24 -16.88
N LYS A 94 22.93 5.22 -16.29
CA LYS A 94 23.38 4.01 -17.00
C LYS A 94 22.25 3.02 -17.30
N THR A 95 21.33 2.81 -16.36
CA THR A 95 20.33 1.73 -16.44
C THR A 95 18.91 2.22 -16.69
N GLY A 96 18.59 3.44 -16.28
CA GLY A 96 17.24 3.99 -16.26
C GLY A 96 16.30 3.31 -15.24
N ALA A 97 16.75 2.33 -14.47
CA ALA A 97 15.88 1.58 -13.56
C ALA A 97 16.61 1.22 -12.25
N LEU A 98 16.13 1.79 -11.14
CA LEU A 98 16.60 1.50 -9.79
C LEU A 98 15.53 0.77 -8.99
N PHE A 99 15.94 -0.34 -8.38
CA PHE A 99 15.13 -1.21 -7.54
C PHE A 99 15.80 -1.45 -6.19
N TRP A 100 15.04 -1.94 -5.24
CA TRP A 100 15.49 -2.31 -3.89
C TRP A 100 15.10 -3.75 -3.57
N PRO A 101 15.87 -4.44 -2.72
CA PRO A 101 15.61 -5.83 -2.38
C PRO A 101 14.51 -5.94 -1.32
N ASP A 102 13.63 -6.92 -1.47
CA ASP A 102 12.76 -7.42 -0.41
C ASP A 102 13.58 -8.33 0.54
N VAL A 103 12.95 -8.81 1.61
CA VAL A 103 13.59 -9.56 2.71
C VAL A 103 13.93 -11.01 2.37
N ARG A 104 13.43 -11.55 1.25
CA ARG A 104 13.58 -12.95 0.87
C ARG A 104 14.20 -13.10 -0.53
N PRO A 105 15.15 -14.03 -0.70
CA PRO A 105 15.55 -14.49 -2.02
C PRO A 105 14.54 -15.50 -2.57
N THR A 106 14.51 -15.62 -3.89
CA THR A 106 13.72 -16.67 -4.54
C THR A 106 14.51 -17.97 -4.58
N SER A 107 13.94 -19.00 -3.97
CA SER A 107 14.57 -20.32 -3.91
C SER A 107 14.68 -20.95 -5.31
N SER A 108 15.71 -21.79 -5.50
CA SER A 108 15.97 -22.50 -6.77
C SER A 108 14.87 -23.47 -7.18
N ASP A 109 14.04 -23.91 -6.25
CA ASP A 109 12.93 -24.83 -6.49
C ASP A 109 11.63 -24.14 -6.97
N GLN A 110 11.62 -22.81 -7.04
CA GLN A 110 10.45 -22.07 -7.49
C GLN A 110 10.23 -22.24 -9.00
N LYS A 111 9.01 -22.61 -9.39
CA LYS A 111 8.64 -22.85 -10.81
C LYS A 111 8.82 -21.64 -11.72
N ILE A 112 8.92 -20.44 -11.16
CA ILE A 112 9.07 -19.22 -11.95
C ILE A 112 10.34 -19.23 -12.80
N TRP A 113 11.44 -19.86 -12.34
CA TRP A 113 12.67 -20.02 -13.11
C TRP A 113 12.42 -20.77 -14.43
N GLU A 114 11.67 -21.87 -14.36
CA GLU A 114 11.26 -22.66 -15.53
C GLU A 114 10.30 -21.87 -16.43
N ILE A 115 9.26 -21.26 -15.84
CA ILE A 115 8.23 -20.50 -16.58
C ILE A 115 8.85 -19.35 -17.39
N THR A 116 9.86 -18.68 -16.83
CA THR A 116 10.53 -17.53 -17.46
C THR A 116 11.77 -17.93 -18.27
N GLN A 117 12.12 -19.22 -18.28
CA GLN A 117 13.33 -19.77 -18.91
C GLN A 117 14.61 -19.04 -18.48
N GLN A 118 14.66 -18.57 -17.23
CA GLN A 118 15.82 -17.91 -16.67
C GLN A 118 16.67 -18.92 -15.88
N PRO A 119 18.00 -18.87 -15.99
CA PRO A 119 18.86 -19.66 -15.13
C PRO A 119 18.69 -19.22 -13.67
N PHE A 120 18.83 -20.18 -12.75
CA PHE A 120 18.88 -19.85 -11.33
C PHE A 120 20.08 -18.96 -11.03
N GLU A 121 19.82 -17.89 -10.27
CA GLU A 121 20.81 -16.98 -9.72
C GLU A 121 20.33 -16.56 -8.33
N PHE A 122 21.23 -16.53 -7.35
CA PHE A 122 20.86 -16.02 -6.04
C PHE A 122 20.60 -14.52 -6.13
N GLU A 123 19.36 -14.13 -5.95
CA GLU A 123 18.94 -12.73 -5.97
C GLU A 123 17.76 -12.54 -5.01
N PHE A 124 17.77 -11.42 -4.28
CA PHE A 124 16.61 -11.00 -3.51
C PHE A 124 15.45 -10.67 -4.43
N GLU A 125 14.23 -10.94 -3.98
CA GLU A 125 13.02 -10.46 -4.64
C GLU A 125 13.00 -8.94 -4.64
N PHE A 126 12.26 -8.32 -5.55
CA PHE A 126 12.15 -6.87 -5.59
C PHE A 126 11.10 -6.36 -4.60
N GLU A 127 11.45 -5.30 -3.87
CA GLU A 127 10.49 -4.48 -3.14
C GLU A 127 9.96 -3.38 -4.06
N SER A 128 8.72 -3.53 -4.52
CA SER A 128 8.09 -2.61 -5.47
C SER A 128 7.42 -1.39 -4.84
N GLY A 129 7.43 -1.25 -3.51
CA GLY A 129 6.91 -0.07 -2.82
C GLY A 129 7.68 1.21 -3.11
N GLN A 130 8.89 1.11 -3.68
CA GLN A 130 9.68 2.24 -4.15
C GLN A 130 10.53 1.80 -5.35
N ILE A 131 10.33 2.45 -6.49
CA ILE A 131 11.06 2.17 -7.72
C ILE A 131 11.30 3.46 -8.49
N VAL A 132 12.47 3.59 -9.09
CA VAL A 132 12.86 4.76 -9.90
C VAL A 132 13.08 4.31 -11.33
N LEU A 133 12.39 4.94 -12.27
CA LEU A 133 12.33 4.49 -13.66
C LEU A 133 12.43 5.66 -14.63
N ASP A 134 13.13 5.47 -15.74
CA ASP A 134 13.12 6.34 -16.92
C ASP A 134 12.31 5.64 -18.02
N LYS A 135 11.01 5.95 -18.13
CA LYS A 135 10.13 5.39 -19.15
C LYS A 135 10.47 5.85 -20.57
N GLY A 136 11.27 6.91 -20.73
CA GLY A 136 11.78 7.35 -22.03
C GLY A 136 12.88 6.44 -22.57
N ASN A 137 13.54 5.67 -21.69
CA ASN A 137 14.50 4.66 -22.08
C ASN A 137 13.78 3.41 -22.64
N VAL A 138 14.15 3.00 -23.85
CA VAL A 138 13.55 1.85 -24.55
C VAL A 138 13.71 0.55 -23.77
N ASP A 139 14.86 0.34 -23.12
CA ASP A 139 15.13 -0.87 -22.33
C ASP A 139 14.19 -0.95 -21.12
N VAL A 140 14.03 0.17 -20.41
CA VAL A 140 13.11 0.28 -19.27
C VAL A 140 11.66 0.08 -19.72
N PHE A 141 11.27 0.66 -20.86
CA PHE A 141 9.94 0.46 -21.41
C PHE A 141 9.67 -1.00 -21.78
N MET A 142 10.66 -1.71 -22.34
CA MET A 142 10.55 -3.14 -22.65
C MET A 142 10.38 -3.98 -21.37
N GLY A 143 11.22 -3.75 -20.35
CA GLY A 143 11.10 -4.42 -19.05
C GLY A 143 9.73 -4.19 -18.39
N LEU A 144 9.23 -2.94 -18.42
CA LEU A 144 7.89 -2.59 -17.94
C LEU A 144 6.76 -3.22 -18.76
N SER A 145 6.94 -3.38 -20.08
CA SER A 145 5.95 -4.00 -20.94
C SER A 145 5.75 -5.48 -20.61
N VAL A 146 6.85 -6.20 -20.35
CA VAL A 146 6.78 -7.60 -19.89
C VAL A 146 6.18 -7.68 -18.48
N ALA A 147 6.63 -6.83 -17.54
CA ALA A 147 6.04 -6.77 -16.20
C ALA A 147 4.53 -6.45 -16.25
N HIS A 148 4.12 -5.57 -17.17
CA HIS A 148 2.72 -5.22 -17.38
C HIS A 148 1.92 -6.41 -17.89
N TYR A 149 2.46 -7.17 -18.85
CA TYR A 149 1.85 -8.42 -19.31
C TYR A 149 1.67 -9.42 -18.16
N MET A 150 2.71 -9.62 -17.33
CA MET A 150 2.62 -10.52 -16.18
C MET A 150 1.54 -10.09 -15.17
N CYS A 151 1.41 -8.77 -14.93
CA CYS A 151 0.34 -8.23 -14.09
C CYS A 151 -1.03 -8.28 -14.75
N ALA A 152 -1.14 -8.11 -16.07
CA ALA A 152 -2.39 -8.28 -16.80
C ALA A 152 -2.89 -9.73 -16.69
N GLU A 153 -1.98 -10.68 -16.79
CA GLU A 153 -2.20 -12.13 -16.62
C GLU A 153 -1.99 -12.60 -15.17
N ALA A 154 -2.31 -11.74 -14.19
CA ALA A 154 -2.04 -11.99 -12.77
C ALA A 154 -2.65 -13.30 -12.24
N GLU A 155 -3.76 -13.78 -12.81
CA GLU A 155 -4.36 -15.06 -12.42
C GLU A 155 -3.39 -16.24 -12.65
N PHE A 156 -2.58 -16.18 -13.70
CA PHE A 156 -1.55 -17.18 -13.95
C PHE A 156 -0.30 -16.90 -13.11
N TYR A 157 0.29 -15.72 -13.26
CA TYR A 157 1.62 -15.41 -12.70
C TYR A 157 1.62 -15.31 -11.17
N PHE A 158 0.56 -14.78 -10.53
CA PHE A 158 0.52 -14.64 -9.07
C PHE A 158 0.25 -15.97 -8.34
N ARG A 159 0.14 -17.09 -9.06
CA ARG A 159 0.23 -18.43 -8.47
C ARG A 159 1.67 -18.86 -8.23
N HIS A 160 2.62 -18.20 -8.89
CA HIS A 160 4.05 -18.48 -8.82
C HIS A 160 4.84 -17.32 -8.19
N LEU A 161 4.20 -16.15 -8.05
CA LEU A 161 4.77 -14.92 -7.51
C LEU A 161 3.88 -14.36 -6.41
N TRP A 162 4.47 -13.66 -5.44
CA TRP A 162 3.72 -12.95 -4.40
C TRP A 162 3.24 -11.57 -4.87
N GLY A 163 2.45 -11.56 -5.94
CA GLY A 163 1.89 -10.34 -6.52
C GLY A 163 2.85 -9.59 -7.46
N ASP A 164 2.61 -8.29 -7.57
CA ASP A 164 3.33 -7.37 -8.46
C ASP A 164 4.78 -7.12 -8.06
N LYS A 165 5.12 -7.31 -6.78
CA LYS A 165 6.44 -7.00 -6.22
C LYS A 165 7.59 -7.47 -7.09
N ASP A 166 7.55 -8.75 -7.42
CA ASP A 166 8.64 -9.41 -8.12
C ASP A 166 8.42 -9.48 -9.64
N THR A 167 7.26 -9.03 -10.16
CA THR A 167 7.03 -9.01 -11.62
C THR A 167 7.94 -8.00 -12.33
N PHE A 168 8.38 -6.95 -11.65
CA PHE A 168 9.39 -6.03 -12.19
C PHE A 168 10.71 -6.76 -12.46
N ARG A 169 11.19 -7.58 -11.51
CA ARG A 169 12.41 -8.36 -11.70
C ARG A 169 12.30 -9.27 -12.92
N TRP A 170 11.24 -10.08 -12.97
CA TRP A 170 11.03 -11.00 -14.09
C TRP A 170 10.80 -10.28 -15.41
N GLY A 171 10.09 -9.16 -15.40
CA GLY A 171 9.86 -8.36 -16.59
C GLY A 171 11.16 -7.88 -17.22
N PHE A 172 12.09 -7.36 -16.41
CA PHE A 172 13.38 -6.89 -16.88
C PHE A 172 14.31 -8.04 -17.27
N ARG A 173 14.34 -9.15 -16.50
CA ARG A 173 15.14 -10.35 -16.83
C ARG A 173 14.69 -11.00 -18.13
N VAL A 174 13.39 -11.23 -18.30
CA VAL A 174 12.85 -11.83 -19.53
C VAL A 174 13.03 -10.92 -20.73
N ALA A 175 12.94 -9.60 -20.56
CA ALA A 175 13.24 -8.65 -21.63
C ALA A 175 14.76 -8.56 -21.95
N GLY A 176 15.63 -9.10 -21.11
CA GLY A 176 17.08 -9.06 -21.31
C GLY A 176 17.67 -7.65 -21.16
N VAL A 177 17.03 -6.80 -20.37
CA VAL A 177 17.39 -5.37 -20.24
C VAL A 177 18.10 -5.07 -18.92
N PRO A 178 19.02 -4.11 -18.89
CA PRO A 178 19.76 -3.78 -17.67
C PRO A 178 18.85 -3.10 -16.61
N TYR A 179 19.11 -3.43 -15.36
CA TYR A 179 18.57 -2.73 -14.19
C TYR A 179 19.60 -2.68 -13.08
N PHE A 180 19.38 -1.79 -12.11
CA PHE A 180 20.13 -1.79 -10.86
C PHE A 180 19.24 -2.25 -9.71
N LEU A 181 19.62 -3.33 -9.05
CA LEU A 181 19.10 -3.71 -7.74
C LEU A 181 20.07 -3.22 -6.67
N ASN A 182 19.57 -2.41 -5.75
CA ASN A 182 20.35 -2.00 -4.59
C ASN A 182 20.83 -3.24 -3.84
N LYS A 183 22.15 -3.37 -3.67
CA LYS A 183 22.74 -4.49 -2.94
C LYS A 183 22.66 -4.33 -1.44
N GLU A 184 22.27 -3.15 -0.95
CA GLU A 184 22.16 -2.90 0.47
C GLU A 184 21.04 -3.69 1.11
N GLN A 185 21.35 -4.26 2.28
CA GLN A 185 20.43 -5.10 3.03
C GLN A 185 19.19 -4.28 3.43
N VAL A 186 18.00 -4.86 3.29
CA VAL A 186 16.80 -4.38 3.99
C VAL A 186 16.90 -4.67 5.49
N ALA A 187 16.61 -3.66 6.32
CA ALA A 187 16.58 -3.81 7.76
C ALA A 187 15.13 -3.91 8.27
N SER A 188 14.93 -4.71 9.32
CA SER A 188 13.62 -4.89 9.94
C SER A 188 13.43 -3.85 11.04
N VAL A 189 12.33 -3.10 11.01
CA VAL A 189 12.01 -2.09 12.03
C VAL A 189 10.72 -2.47 12.74
N GLY A 190 10.69 -2.28 14.05
CA GLY A 190 9.49 -2.54 14.82
C GLY A 190 9.63 -2.22 16.29
N VAL A 191 8.97 -3.03 17.10
CA VAL A 191 8.82 -2.83 18.54
C VAL A 191 9.27 -4.05 19.33
N ILE A 192 9.51 -3.85 20.62
CA ILE A 192 9.66 -4.95 21.57
C ILE A 192 8.36 -5.05 22.36
N ALA A 193 7.70 -6.19 22.26
CA ALA A 193 6.50 -6.50 23.02
C ALA A 193 6.85 -7.45 24.17
N ASP A 194 6.34 -7.14 25.37
CA ASP A 194 6.40 -8.03 26.53
C ASP A 194 5.00 -8.56 26.83
N GLU A 195 4.86 -9.79 27.33
CA GLU A 195 3.56 -10.35 27.70
C GLU A 195 2.75 -9.47 28.66
N ARG A 196 3.41 -8.73 29.56
CA ARG A 196 2.81 -7.74 30.46
C ARG A 196 2.53 -6.41 29.76
N MET A 197 3.43 -6.02 28.85
CA MET A 197 3.32 -4.79 28.05
C MET A 197 3.16 -5.13 26.56
N ARG A 198 2.00 -5.71 26.23
CA ARG A 198 1.61 -6.23 24.90
C ARG A 198 1.50 -5.17 23.80
N ILE A 199 1.83 -3.93 24.12
CA ILE A 199 1.62 -2.78 23.25
C ILE A 199 2.91 -2.30 22.60
N GLY A 200 4.05 -2.95 22.86
CA GLY A 200 5.29 -2.62 22.16
C GLY A 200 6.06 -1.44 22.76
N ASN A 201 5.86 -1.07 24.04
CA ASN A 201 6.54 0.08 24.67
C ASN A 201 7.73 -0.35 25.55
N VAL A 202 8.39 -1.44 25.18
CA VAL A 202 9.55 -1.97 25.90
C VAL A 202 10.81 -1.42 25.27
N LYS A 203 11.67 -0.80 26.07
CA LYS A 203 12.96 -0.26 25.59
C LYS A 203 13.96 -1.39 25.37
N LEU A 204 14.87 -1.16 24.43
CA LEU A 204 16.04 -2.01 24.23
C LEU A 204 16.99 -1.86 25.43
N ASP A 205 17.56 -2.96 25.93
CA ASP A 205 18.59 -2.92 26.95
C ASP A 205 19.93 -2.56 26.28
N THR A 206 20.31 -1.29 26.37
CA THR A 206 21.52 -0.75 25.75
C THR A 206 22.75 -0.96 26.62
N ASN A 207 23.90 -1.20 25.99
CA ASN A 207 25.16 -1.32 26.72
C ASN A 207 25.57 0.02 27.35
N SER A 208 25.90 0.00 28.65
CA SER A 208 26.24 1.19 29.45
C SER A 208 27.68 1.69 29.28
N ASN A 209 28.53 1.01 28.52
CA ASN A 209 29.90 1.44 28.25
C ASN A 209 30.03 2.00 26.83
N PRO A 210 29.88 3.33 26.65
CA PRO A 210 30.06 3.97 25.35
C PRO A 210 31.55 3.96 24.97
N THR A 211 31.85 3.55 23.74
CA THR A 211 33.21 3.72 23.19
C THR A 211 33.36 4.99 22.35
N ASN A 212 32.27 5.66 21.94
CA ASN A 212 32.32 6.91 21.15
C ASN A 212 31.02 7.75 21.29
N PRO A 213 31.11 9.09 21.15
CA PRO A 213 29.94 9.97 21.04
C PRO A 213 29.15 9.67 19.74
N GLU A 214 27.82 9.57 19.88
CA GLU A 214 26.90 9.21 18.79
C GLU A 214 26.52 10.43 17.95
N SER A 215 26.76 10.35 16.64
CA SER A 215 26.19 11.31 15.70
C SER A 215 24.77 10.87 15.34
N LEU A 216 23.77 11.69 15.66
CA LEU A 216 22.38 11.42 15.28
C LEU A 216 22.20 11.55 13.75
N ASN A 217 21.32 10.73 13.17
CA ASN A 217 21.11 10.65 11.71
C ASN A 217 22.35 10.25 10.88
N ALA A 218 23.32 9.58 11.49
CA ALA A 218 24.45 8.96 10.81
C ALA A 218 24.02 7.70 10.01
N PRO A 219 24.89 7.14 9.16
CA PRO A 219 24.61 5.85 8.50
C PRO A 219 24.28 4.76 9.53
N LEU A 220 23.27 3.93 9.28
CA LEU A 220 22.72 3.06 10.33
C LEU A 220 23.78 2.14 10.95
N PHE A 221 24.68 1.62 10.12
CA PHE A 221 25.71 0.66 10.54
C PHE A 221 26.85 1.30 11.34
N SER A 222 26.95 2.64 11.40
CA SER A 222 27.90 3.31 12.29
C SER A 222 27.50 3.19 13.76
N TYR A 223 26.26 2.81 14.05
CA TYR A 223 25.77 2.61 15.42
C TYR A 223 26.12 1.23 15.99
N LEU A 224 26.68 0.32 15.19
CA LEU A 224 27.24 -0.93 15.71
C LEU A 224 28.41 -0.62 16.65
N ASN A 225 28.42 -1.28 17.80
CA ASN A 225 29.35 -1.09 18.92
C ASN A 225 29.27 0.29 19.62
N THR A 226 28.16 1.02 19.43
CA THR A 226 27.85 2.26 20.17
C THR A 226 26.83 2.02 21.29
N SER A 227 26.51 3.04 22.08
CA SER A 227 25.46 2.93 23.10
C SER A 227 24.04 2.78 22.52
N LEU A 228 23.83 3.00 21.21
CA LEU A 228 22.56 2.67 20.55
C LEU A 228 22.38 1.17 20.29
N GLN A 229 23.45 0.38 20.33
CA GLN A 229 23.34 -1.07 20.23
C GLN A 229 22.93 -1.67 21.58
N GLY A 230 22.01 -2.63 21.53
CA GLY A 230 21.53 -3.30 22.73
C GLY A 230 20.94 -4.67 22.45
N THR A 231 20.37 -5.26 23.48
CA THR A 231 19.71 -6.56 23.45
C THR A 231 18.24 -6.43 23.80
N ILE A 232 17.42 -7.36 23.31
CA ILE A 232 16.05 -7.50 23.79
C ILE A 232 16.11 -7.78 25.29
N PRO A 233 15.33 -7.08 26.14
CA PRO A 233 15.41 -7.27 27.57
C PRO A 233 15.26 -8.71 28.01
N ASN A 234 16.07 -9.12 28.98
CA ASN A 234 16.09 -10.49 29.49
C ASN A 234 14.93 -10.75 30.48
N THR A 235 13.72 -10.38 30.11
CA THR A 235 12.50 -10.92 30.70
C THR A 235 12.14 -12.17 29.90
N ARG A 236 11.62 -13.23 30.54
CA ARG A 236 11.16 -14.45 29.82
C ARG A 236 10.08 -14.17 28.76
N ASN A 237 9.59 -12.94 28.71
CA ASN A 237 8.36 -12.54 28.05
C ASN A 237 8.57 -11.44 27.00
N ALA A 238 9.78 -10.89 26.83
CA ALA A 238 10.05 -9.87 25.80
C ALA A 238 10.42 -10.53 24.46
N ARG A 239 9.77 -10.08 23.39
CA ARG A 239 10.03 -10.54 22.02
C ARG A 239 10.01 -9.35 21.06
N TYR A 240 10.93 -9.38 20.10
CA TYR A 240 10.94 -8.43 18.99
C TYR A 240 9.83 -8.77 17.98
N CYS A 241 9.17 -7.74 17.49
CA CYS A 241 8.17 -7.82 16.43
C CYS A 241 8.54 -6.78 15.37
N GLY A 242 9.21 -7.23 14.31
CA GLY A 242 9.49 -6.44 13.11
C GLY A 242 8.25 -6.32 12.25
N GLN A 243 7.77 -5.11 12.02
CA GLN A 243 6.50 -4.82 11.34
C GLN A 243 6.70 -3.94 10.11
N ASN A 244 7.89 -3.37 9.97
CA ASN A 244 8.23 -2.32 9.05
C ASN A 244 9.59 -2.66 8.43
N MET A 245 9.86 -2.09 7.26
CA MET A 245 11.13 -2.31 6.56
C MET A 245 11.83 -0.98 6.33
N LEU A 246 13.15 -1.02 6.42
CA LEU A 246 14.01 0.13 6.22
C LEU A 246 14.95 -0.16 5.05
N GLN A 247 14.87 0.70 4.05
CA GLN A 247 15.63 0.62 2.82
C GLN A 247 16.65 1.76 2.79
N PHE A 248 17.82 1.48 2.25
CA PHE A 248 18.96 2.40 2.29
C PHE A 248 19.18 3.08 0.95
N ASP A 249 19.94 4.17 0.98
CA ASP A 249 20.63 4.67 -0.20
C ASP A 249 21.73 3.69 -0.63
N PHE A 250 22.45 4.04 -1.69
CA PHE A 250 23.55 3.25 -2.23
C PHE A 250 24.68 4.18 -2.68
N ASN A 251 25.90 3.64 -2.73
CA ASN A 251 27.02 4.37 -3.30
C ASN A 251 26.90 4.38 -4.82
N ASP A 252 26.96 5.57 -5.39
CA ASP A 252 26.81 5.82 -6.81
C ASP A 252 28.12 6.21 -7.51
N ASP A 253 29.25 6.26 -6.79
CA ASP A 253 30.55 6.60 -7.37
C ASP A 253 31.15 5.39 -8.13
N PRO A 254 31.28 5.46 -9.46
CA PRO A 254 31.83 4.37 -10.28
C PRO A 254 33.32 4.10 -10.00
N ASN A 255 34.05 5.04 -9.41
CA ASN A 255 35.49 4.91 -9.10
C ASN A 255 35.75 4.35 -7.70
N VAL A 256 34.72 4.24 -6.87
CA VAL A 256 34.80 3.77 -5.47
C VAL A 256 34.05 2.44 -5.30
N ALA A 257 33.64 1.82 -6.42
CA ALA A 257 33.03 0.49 -6.45
C ALA A 257 33.96 -0.54 -5.78
N GLY A 258 33.70 -0.84 -4.51
CA GLY A 258 34.46 -1.80 -3.70
C GLY A 258 35.42 -1.23 -2.65
N THR A 259 35.60 0.09 -2.53
CA THR A 259 36.62 0.67 -1.63
C THR A 259 36.14 1.88 -0.83
N ASN A 260 35.28 1.63 0.16
CA ASN A 260 35.13 2.33 1.45
C ASN A 260 33.68 2.14 1.92
N SER A 261 33.55 1.68 3.17
CA SER A 261 32.31 1.52 3.94
C SER A 261 31.14 2.34 3.39
N ILE A 262 30.22 1.68 2.69
CA ILE A 262 29.01 2.31 2.15
C ILE A 262 28.31 2.97 3.34
N ALA A 263 28.13 4.28 3.26
CA ALA A 263 27.34 5.03 4.22
C ALA A 263 25.87 4.67 3.97
N ARG A 264 25.46 3.49 4.46
CA ARG A 264 24.10 2.94 4.39
C ARG A 264 23.16 3.83 5.19
N LYS A 265 22.71 4.94 4.60
CA LYS A 265 21.80 5.86 5.26
C LYS A 265 20.37 5.44 4.93
N PRO A 266 19.48 5.39 5.94
CA PRO A 266 18.08 5.11 5.70
C PRO A 266 17.47 6.11 4.71
N LEU A 267 16.87 5.61 3.64
CA LEU A 267 16.27 6.41 2.58
C LEU A 267 14.75 6.26 2.55
N PHE A 268 14.23 5.03 2.63
CA PHE A 268 12.79 4.77 2.64
C PHE A 268 12.40 3.90 3.83
N MET A 269 11.25 4.20 4.43
CA MET A 269 10.64 3.40 5.49
C MET A 269 9.27 2.90 5.03
N HIS A 270 9.05 1.59 5.13
CA HIS A 270 7.80 0.91 4.84
C HIS A 270 7.00 0.68 6.11
N ALA A 271 5.85 1.34 6.26
CA ALA A 271 4.99 1.20 7.43
C ALA A 271 3.99 0.02 7.33
N ASN A 272 4.48 -1.18 7.02
CA ASN A 272 3.67 -2.32 6.55
C ASN A 272 2.73 -2.96 7.62
N GLY A 273 3.04 -2.83 8.91
CA GLY A 273 2.51 -3.78 9.90
C GLY A 273 1.45 -3.31 10.89
N ILE A 274 0.91 -2.08 10.80
CA ILE A 274 -0.02 -1.59 11.85
C ILE A 274 -1.15 -0.75 11.25
N LYS A 275 -1.98 -1.37 10.41
CA LYS A 275 -3.02 -0.66 9.64
C LYS A 275 -4.43 -0.65 10.26
N GLN A 276 -4.69 -1.24 11.43
CA GLN A 276 -6.01 -1.09 12.10
C GLN A 276 -5.98 -0.94 13.64
N PHE A 277 -4.84 -1.20 14.31
CA PHE A 277 -4.78 -1.26 15.78
C PHE A 277 -3.64 -0.44 16.42
N TYR A 278 -3.19 0.65 15.79
CA TYR A 278 -2.27 1.57 16.47
C TYR A 278 -2.89 2.07 17.77
N LYS A 279 -2.37 1.61 18.89
CA LYS A 279 -2.68 2.22 20.18
C LYS A 279 -2.02 3.58 20.21
N ARG A 280 -2.81 4.63 20.49
CA ARG A 280 -2.28 5.97 20.74
C ARG A 280 -1.20 5.88 21.83
N GLY A 281 -0.06 6.52 21.61
CA GLY A 281 1.07 6.51 22.53
C GLY A 281 2.07 5.35 22.35
N VAL A 282 1.86 4.46 21.37
CA VAL A 282 2.88 3.49 20.96
C VAL A 282 3.54 3.99 19.68
N HIS A 283 4.83 4.25 19.76
CA HIS A 283 5.64 4.55 18.60
C HIS A 283 6.04 3.26 17.88
N PRO A 284 5.88 3.17 16.56
CA PRO A 284 6.14 1.94 15.81
C PRO A 284 7.58 1.68 15.43
N PHE A 285 8.38 2.73 15.35
CA PHE A 285 9.75 2.64 14.87
C PHE A 285 10.66 2.80 16.08
N GLN A 286 10.75 1.75 16.90
CA GLN A 286 11.53 1.79 18.15
C GLN A 286 12.89 1.13 17.99
N VAL A 287 12.89 -0.07 17.45
CA VAL A 287 14.07 -0.94 17.35
C VAL A 287 14.21 -1.42 15.93
N VAL A 288 15.43 -1.34 15.41
CA VAL A 288 15.81 -1.90 14.12
C VAL A 288 16.70 -3.12 14.33
N GLN A 289 16.43 -4.18 13.58
CA GLN A 289 17.24 -5.39 13.50
C GLN A 289 17.97 -5.40 12.16
N VAL A 290 19.28 -5.67 12.20
CA VAL A 290 20.19 -5.73 11.04
C VAL A 290 21.04 -7.00 11.08
N TYR A 291 21.60 -7.43 9.95
CA TYR A 291 22.70 -8.40 9.97
C TYR A 291 24.01 -7.69 10.26
N VAL A 292 24.87 -8.35 11.03
CA VAL A 292 26.26 -7.93 11.22
C VAL A 292 27.12 -8.67 10.20
N LEU A 293 27.55 -7.94 9.17
CA LEU A 293 28.35 -8.50 8.09
C LEU A 293 29.83 -8.65 8.54
N PRO A 294 30.46 -9.83 8.34
CA PRO A 294 31.87 -10.04 8.68
C PRO A 294 32.82 -9.10 7.94
N ASN A 295 32.51 -8.82 6.66
CA ASN A 295 33.21 -7.84 5.85
C ASN A 295 32.26 -6.68 5.50
N LYS A 296 32.60 -5.47 5.96
CA LYS A 296 31.81 -4.25 5.73
C LYS A 296 31.73 -3.82 4.27
N THR A 297 32.62 -4.30 3.41
CA THR A 297 32.65 -4.01 1.98
C THR A 297 31.81 -4.97 1.14
N LYS A 298 31.38 -6.09 1.72
CA LYS A 298 30.46 -7.03 1.08
C LYS A 298 29.03 -6.71 1.47
N SER A 299 28.08 -7.05 0.61
CA SER A 299 26.66 -7.02 0.90
C SER A 299 26.13 -8.39 1.28
N LEU A 300 24.87 -8.44 1.72
CA LEU A 300 24.18 -9.68 2.02
C LEU A 300 24.03 -10.57 0.76
N THR A 301 23.84 -9.94 -0.41
CA THR A 301 23.84 -10.61 -1.72
C THR A 301 25.17 -11.27 -2.03
N ASP A 302 26.31 -10.63 -1.74
CA ASP A 302 27.65 -11.22 -1.98
C ASP A 302 27.93 -12.45 -1.11
N TYR A 303 27.18 -12.63 -0.03
CA TYR A 303 27.24 -13.82 0.83
C TYR A 303 26.24 -14.90 0.41
N GLU A 304 25.33 -14.63 -0.53
CA GLU A 304 24.23 -15.51 -0.93
C GLU A 304 23.43 -16.05 0.26
N LYS A 305 23.22 -15.18 1.25
CA LYS A 305 22.55 -15.50 2.52
C LYS A 305 21.50 -14.45 2.82
N GLY A 306 20.57 -14.77 3.70
CA GLY A 306 19.53 -13.86 4.15
C GLY A 306 18.21 -14.57 4.29
N MET A 307 17.65 -14.57 5.49
CA MET A 307 16.35 -15.18 5.75
C MET A 307 15.50 -14.31 6.67
N TYR A 308 14.19 -14.32 6.44
CA TYR A 308 13.22 -13.58 7.23
C TYR A 308 12.09 -14.52 7.68
N ASP A 309 11.90 -14.60 8.99
CA ASP A 309 10.90 -15.43 9.64
C ASP A 309 9.63 -14.60 9.92
N TRP A 310 8.52 -15.03 9.32
CA TRP A 310 7.21 -14.44 9.55
C TRP A 310 6.57 -15.13 10.76
N MET A 311 6.57 -14.45 11.89
CA MET A 311 6.04 -14.94 13.16
C MET A 311 4.52 -14.71 13.30
N ASP A 312 3.94 -13.92 12.39
CA ASP A 312 2.54 -13.45 12.38
C ASP A 312 2.16 -12.61 13.61
N ARG A 313 2.14 -13.19 14.82
CA ARG A 313 1.68 -12.53 16.04
C ARG A 313 2.67 -12.66 17.19
N VAL A 314 2.99 -11.53 17.82
CA VAL A 314 3.80 -11.46 19.06
C VAL A 314 3.07 -10.60 20.07
N TYR A 315 2.60 -11.21 21.17
CA TYR A 315 1.99 -10.53 22.32
C TYR A 315 1.14 -9.29 21.98
N GLY A 316 -0.03 -9.48 21.38
CA GLY A 316 -0.93 -8.37 21.04
C GLY A 316 -0.49 -7.52 19.84
N GLN A 317 0.70 -7.74 19.29
CA GLN A 317 1.13 -7.22 17.99
C GLN A 317 0.87 -8.25 16.89
N GLN A 318 0.51 -7.77 15.70
CA GLN A 318 0.26 -8.56 14.48
C GLN A 318 1.27 -8.18 13.40
N HIS A 319 1.32 -8.99 12.34
CA HIS A 319 2.25 -8.85 11.20
C HIS A 319 3.71 -8.77 11.64
N CYS A 320 4.07 -9.60 12.62
CA CYS A 320 5.42 -9.65 13.16
C CYS A 320 6.32 -10.56 12.31
N GLY A 321 7.53 -10.11 12.07
CA GLY A 321 8.63 -10.94 11.58
C GLY A 321 9.98 -10.51 12.15
N LYS A 322 11.02 -11.24 11.78
CA LYS A 322 12.40 -10.96 12.21
C LYS A 322 13.40 -11.52 11.21
N LEU A 323 14.59 -10.92 11.18
CA LEU A 323 15.75 -11.51 10.54
C LEU A 323 16.22 -12.74 11.35
N MET A 324 16.64 -13.77 10.63
CA MET A 324 17.08 -15.03 11.20
C MET A 324 18.59 -15.13 11.17
N GLU A 325 19.22 -15.44 12.30
CA GLU A 325 20.66 -15.70 12.32
C GLU A 325 21.01 -16.87 11.39
N MET A 326 22.16 -16.75 10.73
CA MET A 326 22.65 -17.73 9.78
C MET A 326 24.11 -18.04 10.07
N GLU A 327 24.59 -19.17 9.57
CA GLU A 327 26.00 -19.53 9.71
C GLU A 327 26.89 -18.40 9.15
N GLY A 328 27.74 -17.82 9.99
CA GLY A 328 28.63 -16.70 9.64
C GLY A 328 27.97 -15.32 9.54
N LEU A 329 26.68 -15.19 9.87
CA LEU A 329 25.93 -13.92 9.91
C LEU A 329 25.06 -13.84 11.17
N SER A 330 25.47 -13.02 12.13
CA SER A 330 24.67 -12.73 13.33
C SER A 330 23.73 -11.54 13.11
N THR A 331 22.74 -11.37 13.99
CA THR A 331 21.88 -10.18 13.98
C THR A 331 22.22 -9.24 15.14
N ALA A 332 21.96 -7.94 14.97
CA ALA A 332 22.08 -6.95 16.02
C ALA A 332 20.84 -6.06 16.08
N PHE A 333 20.55 -5.53 17.27
CA PHE A 333 19.47 -4.59 17.51
C PHE A 333 20.04 -3.21 17.83
N LEU A 334 19.46 -2.19 17.20
CA LEU A 334 19.79 -0.79 17.44
C LEU A 334 18.53 -0.02 17.86
N ASN A 335 18.71 0.96 18.76
CA ASN A 335 17.65 1.87 19.16
C ASN A 335 17.35 2.88 18.05
N PHE A 336 16.43 2.53 17.16
CA PHE A 336 16.05 3.34 15.99
C PHE A 336 15.43 4.69 16.39
N SER A 337 14.60 4.70 17.43
CA SER A 337 13.95 5.93 17.90
C SER A 337 14.93 6.97 18.41
N ALA A 338 16.05 6.52 19.00
CA ALA A 338 17.14 7.38 19.43
C ALA A 338 18.04 7.79 18.25
N ALA A 339 18.32 6.87 17.32
CA ALA A 339 19.17 7.12 16.15
C ALA A 339 18.58 8.17 15.19
N TYR A 340 17.26 8.12 14.97
CA TYR A 340 16.52 8.96 14.02
C TYR A 340 15.32 9.63 14.71
N PRO A 341 15.57 10.61 15.59
CA PRO A 341 14.51 11.31 16.32
C PRO A 341 13.61 12.09 15.34
N GLY A 342 12.31 12.15 15.62
CA GLY A 342 11.33 12.87 14.79
C GLY A 342 10.58 12.01 13.77
N VAL A 343 11.08 10.81 13.43
CA VAL A 343 10.42 9.92 12.45
C VAL A 343 9.06 9.46 12.96
N ASN A 344 9.01 9.00 14.21
CA ASN A 344 7.76 8.55 14.86
C ASN A 344 6.75 9.70 15.01
N GLU A 345 7.21 10.90 15.30
CA GLU A 345 6.39 12.10 15.49
C GLU A 345 5.77 12.54 14.17
N ARG A 346 6.57 12.56 13.09
CA ARG A 346 6.09 12.88 11.73
C ARG A 346 5.03 11.89 11.28
N TYR A 347 5.30 10.59 11.44
CA TYR A 347 4.36 9.53 11.11
C TYR A 347 3.07 9.62 11.92
N SER A 348 3.19 9.79 13.25
CA SER A 348 2.03 9.90 14.14
C SER A 348 1.17 11.11 13.81
N ARG A 349 1.78 12.26 13.48
CA ARG A 349 1.06 13.48 13.07
C ARG A 349 0.26 13.26 11.78
N ALA A 350 0.87 12.65 10.77
CA ALA A 350 0.20 12.36 9.51
C ALA A 350 -0.99 11.40 9.72
N ARG A 351 -0.78 10.34 10.51
CA ARG A 351 -1.81 9.37 10.86
C ARG A 351 -2.96 10.00 11.64
N ASP A 352 -2.67 10.78 12.68
CA ASP A 352 -3.70 11.38 13.52
C ASP A 352 -4.56 12.39 12.74
N LYS A 353 -3.99 13.08 11.75
CA LYS A 353 -4.75 13.92 10.80
C LYS A 353 -5.70 13.08 9.96
N ALA A 354 -5.24 11.94 9.43
CA ALA A 354 -6.08 11.01 8.66
C ALA A 354 -7.22 10.42 9.50
N ILE A 355 -6.93 9.99 10.73
CA ILE A 355 -7.95 9.46 11.66
C ILE A 355 -8.98 10.54 12.01
N LYS A 356 -8.55 11.77 12.33
CA LYS A 356 -9.49 12.87 12.62
C LYS A 356 -10.41 13.18 11.45
N LEU A 357 -9.87 13.16 10.22
CA LEU A 357 -10.67 13.34 9.01
C LEU A 357 -11.69 12.21 8.85
N TRP A 358 -11.27 10.96 9.05
CA TRP A 358 -12.15 9.79 8.98
C TRP A 358 -13.24 9.82 10.07
N CYS A 359 -12.88 10.10 11.32
CA CYS A 359 -13.84 10.27 12.41
C CYS A 359 -14.78 11.44 12.19
N ALA A 360 -14.35 12.54 11.57
CA ALA A 360 -15.23 13.65 11.22
C ALA A 360 -16.23 13.24 10.13
N ILE A 361 -15.77 12.50 9.11
CA ILE A 361 -16.65 11.92 8.08
C ILE A 361 -17.64 10.94 8.71
N ALA A 362 -17.18 10.04 9.58
CA ALA A 362 -18.01 9.07 10.29
C ALA A 362 -19.02 9.75 11.24
N ALA A 363 -18.61 10.77 12.01
CA ALA A 363 -19.49 11.51 12.91
C ALA A 363 -20.52 12.36 12.15
N LEU A 364 -20.20 12.82 10.93
CA LEU A 364 -21.17 13.45 10.04
C LEU A 364 -22.18 12.43 9.48
N ALA A 365 -21.79 11.15 9.35
CA ALA A 365 -22.70 10.05 9.01
C ALA A 365 -23.59 9.63 10.22
N ASP A 366 -23.02 9.65 11.43
CA ASP A 366 -23.68 9.32 12.71
C ASP A 366 -24.72 10.38 13.16
N GLN A 367 -24.75 11.55 12.54
CA GLN A 367 -25.79 12.58 12.72
C GLN A 367 -26.97 12.43 11.72
N SER A 368 -26.99 11.37 10.92
CA SER A 368 -28.18 11.00 10.15
C SER A 368 -29.20 10.30 11.06
N ASN A 369 -30.49 10.40 10.74
CA ASN A 369 -31.60 10.07 11.64
C ASN A 369 -31.87 8.56 11.77
N TYR A 370 -30.82 7.74 11.65
CA TYR A 370 -30.93 6.32 11.42
C TYR A 370 -29.87 5.57 12.27
N GLY A 371 -30.11 5.45 13.57
CA GLY A 371 -29.49 4.41 14.42
C GLY A 371 -27.97 4.53 14.73
N ASN A 372 -27.55 3.89 15.83
CA ASN A 372 -26.19 4.01 16.38
C ASN A 372 -25.26 2.89 15.86
N VAL A 373 -24.32 3.26 14.99
CA VAL A 373 -23.40 2.39 14.23
C VAL A 373 -22.42 1.57 15.10
N ASN A 374 -22.28 1.88 16.39
CA ASN A 374 -21.23 1.27 17.23
C ASN A 374 -21.57 -0.13 17.75
N VAL A 375 -22.85 -0.52 17.80
CA VAL A 375 -23.28 -1.82 18.36
C VAL A 375 -23.18 -2.94 17.30
N GLU A 376 -23.40 -2.64 16.03
CA GLU A 376 -23.35 -3.61 14.93
C GLU A 376 -21.92 -3.87 14.44
N ALA A 377 -21.05 -2.86 14.48
CA ALA A 377 -19.62 -3.00 14.19
C ALA A 377 -18.88 -3.93 15.18
N GLU A 378 -19.34 -4.04 16.43
CA GLU A 378 -18.80 -4.97 17.43
C GLU A 378 -19.26 -6.42 17.19
N ARG A 379 -20.52 -6.64 16.76
CA ARG A 379 -21.02 -7.97 16.32
C ARG A 379 -20.30 -8.47 15.07
N TYR A 380 -19.99 -7.57 14.13
CA TYR A 380 -19.27 -7.89 12.89
C TYR A 380 -17.87 -8.48 13.15
N LYS A 381 -17.14 -8.00 14.17
CA LYS A 381 -15.81 -8.53 14.53
C LYS A 381 -15.84 -9.96 15.06
N SER A 382 -16.90 -10.37 15.77
CA SER A 382 -17.00 -11.73 16.30
C SER A 382 -17.37 -12.76 15.23
N ASP A 383 -18.17 -12.38 14.23
CA ASP A 383 -18.68 -13.31 13.22
C ASP A 383 -17.72 -13.47 12.02
N SER A 384 -16.95 -12.42 11.70
CA SER A 384 -15.87 -12.48 10.68
C SER A 384 -14.78 -13.50 11.00
N VAL A 385 -14.50 -13.74 12.29
CA VAL A 385 -13.50 -14.72 12.76
C VAL A 385 -14.00 -16.16 12.60
N ARG A 386 -15.32 -16.36 12.59
CA ARG A 386 -15.95 -17.68 12.38
C ARG A 386 -16.01 -18.06 10.91
N GLN A 387 -16.28 -17.13 10.00
CA GLN A 387 -16.48 -17.42 8.58
C GLN A 387 -15.19 -17.65 7.76
N MET A 388 -14.01 -17.28 8.27
CA MET A 388 -12.74 -17.57 7.58
C MET A 388 -12.29 -19.04 7.63
N GLN A 389 -13.04 -19.92 8.31
CA GLN A 389 -12.69 -21.34 8.46
C GLN A 389 -13.31 -22.26 7.39
N ASP A 390 -14.32 -21.80 6.65
CA ASP A 390 -15.06 -22.66 5.72
C ASP A 390 -15.01 -22.15 4.26
N VAL A 391 -14.17 -22.81 3.45
CA VAL A 391 -14.41 -23.26 2.06
C VAL A 391 -14.98 -22.22 1.05
N GLY A 392 -14.30 -21.83 -0.05
CA GLY A 392 -13.86 -22.68 -1.16
C GLY A 392 -14.96 -22.81 -2.23
N GLY A 393 -14.88 -22.07 -3.35
CA GLY A 393 -15.87 -22.21 -4.42
C GLY A 393 -15.77 -21.20 -5.57
N ASN A 394 -15.48 -21.73 -6.75
CA ASN A 394 -15.37 -21.18 -8.10
C ASN A 394 -16.48 -20.20 -8.54
N THR A 395 -16.16 -19.12 -9.28
CA THR A 395 -16.98 -18.64 -10.42
C THR A 395 -16.29 -17.58 -11.29
N GLN A 396 -16.58 -17.65 -12.59
CA GLN A 396 -16.07 -16.86 -13.72
C GLN A 396 -16.63 -15.42 -13.76
N GLY A 397 -15.91 -14.49 -14.41
CA GLY A 397 -16.32 -13.08 -14.62
C GLY A 397 -17.43 -12.90 -15.68
N HIS A 398 -17.93 -11.71 -16.02
CA HIS A 398 -17.30 -10.41 -16.31
C HIS A 398 -18.35 -9.26 -16.37
N GLN A 399 -17.87 -8.01 -16.23
CA GLN A 399 -18.57 -6.71 -16.39
C GLN A 399 -19.09 -6.40 -17.81
N LYS A 400 -20.19 -5.62 -17.95
CA LYS A 400 -20.38 -4.53 -18.94
C LYS A 400 -21.73 -3.78 -18.81
N GLU A 401 -21.69 -2.43 -18.80
CA GLU A 401 -22.78 -1.45 -19.05
C GLU A 401 -24.20 -1.86 -18.65
N ILE A 402 -24.85 -1.21 -17.65
CA ILE A 402 -26.22 -1.55 -17.18
C ILE A 402 -27.18 -1.86 -18.36
N LYS A 403 -27.22 -3.13 -18.75
CA LYS A 403 -27.96 -3.66 -19.91
C LYS A 403 -28.49 -5.07 -19.65
N SER A 404 -28.03 -5.76 -18.60
CA SER A 404 -28.58 -7.06 -18.17
C SER A 404 -28.82 -7.11 -16.66
N VAL A 405 -29.58 -8.13 -16.25
CA VAL A 405 -29.88 -8.49 -14.85
C VAL A 405 -28.61 -8.51 -13.98
N ASP A 406 -27.46 -8.87 -14.55
CA ASP A 406 -26.18 -9.02 -13.86
C ASP A 406 -25.59 -7.69 -13.37
N ASP A 407 -25.84 -6.57 -14.05
CA ASP A 407 -25.40 -5.24 -13.61
C ASP A 407 -26.27 -4.70 -12.46
N MET A 408 -27.55 -5.07 -12.45
CA MET A 408 -28.45 -4.79 -11.34
C MET A 408 -28.00 -5.56 -10.09
N ILE A 409 -27.62 -6.83 -10.27
CA ILE A 409 -27.05 -7.67 -9.20
C ILE A 409 -25.78 -7.04 -8.66
N LEU A 410 -24.86 -6.62 -9.55
CA LEU A 410 -23.60 -6.01 -9.15
C LEU A 410 -23.83 -4.68 -8.40
N PHE A 411 -24.72 -3.82 -8.89
CA PHE A 411 -25.06 -2.58 -8.20
C PHE A 411 -25.62 -2.87 -6.80
N PHE A 412 -26.56 -3.80 -6.70
CA PHE A 412 -27.19 -4.16 -5.44
C PHE A 412 -26.16 -4.70 -4.44
N GLN A 413 -25.34 -5.66 -4.87
CA GLN A 413 -24.29 -6.27 -4.02
C GLN A 413 -23.16 -5.31 -3.62
N LEU A 414 -22.89 -4.27 -4.40
CA LEU A 414 -21.86 -3.29 -4.07
C LEU A 414 -22.32 -2.28 -3.01
N HIS A 415 -23.62 -2.07 -2.90
CA HIS A 415 -24.21 -1.06 -2.03
C HIS A 415 -24.99 -1.67 -0.85
N ASP A 416 -25.30 -2.97 -0.89
CA ASP A 416 -25.67 -3.81 0.25
C ASP A 416 -24.40 -4.07 1.10
N HIS A 417 -24.05 -3.09 1.92
CA HIS A 417 -22.83 -3.05 2.71
C HIS A 417 -22.89 -4.01 3.89
N ASN A 418 -24.08 -4.28 4.42
CA ASN A 418 -24.28 -5.19 5.54
C ASN A 418 -24.57 -6.64 5.11
N LYS A 419 -24.81 -6.88 3.81
CA LYS A 419 -25.10 -8.16 3.16
C LYS A 419 -26.38 -8.83 3.66
N ASP A 420 -27.37 -8.03 4.04
CA ASP A 420 -28.67 -8.53 4.46
C ASP A 420 -29.62 -8.78 3.29
N GLY A 421 -29.18 -8.50 2.05
CA GLY A 421 -29.97 -8.69 0.84
C GLY A 421 -30.98 -7.57 0.58
N HIS A 422 -30.86 -6.44 1.28
CA HIS A 422 -31.72 -5.26 1.13
C HIS A 422 -30.85 -4.01 0.95
N LEU A 423 -31.43 -2.95 0.37
CA LEU A 423 -30.83 -1.61 0.31
C LEU A 423 -31.61 -0.67 1.22
N ASP A 424 -30.97 -0.19 2.27
CA ASP A 424 -31.60 0.76 3.19
C ASP A 424 -31.41 2.23 2.75
N GLY A 425 -32.07 3.14 3.46
CA GLY A 425 -31.95 4.58 3.19
C GLY A 425 -30.52 5.12 3.29
N HIS A 426 -29.61 4.49 4.04
CA HIS A 426 -28.21 4.92 4.14
C HIS A 426 -27.36 4.46 2.97
N GLU A 427 -27.57 3.23 2.54
CA GLU A 427 -26.92 2.64 1.39
C GLU A 427 -27.30 3.44 0.13
N LEU A 428 -28.59 3.77 0.00
CA LEU A 428 -29.10 4.66 -1.04
C LEU A 428 -28.58 6.10 -0.90
N LEU A 429 -28.52 6.65 0.31
CA LEU A 429 -27.96 8.00 0.54
C LEU A 429 -26.49 8.07 0.11
N THR A 430 -25.71 7.02 0.37
CA THR A 430 -24.31 6.92 0.00
C THR A 430 -24.14 6.87 -1.52
N VAL A 431 -25.01 6.14 -2.21
CA VAL A 431 -25.08 6.12 -3.68
C VAL A 431 -25.34 7.53 -4.22
N TYR A 432 -26.43 8.17 -3.79
CA TYR A 432 -26.89 9.42 -4.40
C TYR A 432 -26.07 10.65 -3.99
N ALA A 433 -25.46 10.63 -2.80
CA ALA A 433 -24.48 11.64 -2.40
C ALA A 433 -23.19 11.57 -3.26
N GLY A 434 -22.88 10.40 -3.81
CA GLY A 434 -21.75 10.15 -4.70
C GLY A 434 -21.96 10.55 -6.16
N GLN A 435 -23.20 10.81 -6.61
CA GLN A 435 -23.50 11.19 -7.99
C GLN A 435 -23.47 12.71 -8.21
N GLU A 436 -22.92 13.17 -9.35
CA GLU A 436 -22.96 14.57 -9.77
C GLU A 436 -24.35 14.95 -10.31
N LEU A 437 -24.95 16.03 -9.80
CA LEU A 437 -26.08 16.70 -10.47
C LEU A 437 -25.55 17.54 -11.62
N LYS A 438 -26.23 17.47 -12.78
CA LYS A 438 -25.84 18.15 -14.03
C LYS A 438 -25.62 19.64 -13.84
N VAL A 439 -24.50 20.15 -14.34
CA VAL A 439 -24.17 21.59 -14.42
C VAL A 439 -24.86 22.18 -15.65
N GLY A 440 -25.45 23.38 -15.50
CA GLY A 440 -26.06 24.11 -16.61
C GLY A 440 -25.01 24.58 -17.63
N SER A 441 -25.46 24.89 -18.85
CA SER A 441 -24.61 25.34 -19.97
C SER A 441 -23.90 26.69 -19.74
N ASP A 442 -24.18 27.37 -18.62
CA ASP A 442 -23.53 28.60 -18.17
C ASP A 442 -22.46 28.37 -17.09
N GLY A 443 -22.14 27.11 -16.77
CA GLY A 443 -21.13 26.74 -15.78
C GLY A 443 -21.56 26.98 -14.33
N ARG A 444 -22.85 27.25 -14.07
CA ARG A 444 -23.38 27.36 -12.71
C ARG A 444 -24.16 26.11 -12.31
N PRO A 445 -24.11 25.69 -11.03
CA PRO A 445 -24.96 24.63 -10.51
C PRO A 445 -26.43 25.07 -10.64
N VAL A 446 -27.26 24.25 -11.29
CA VAL A 446 -28.72 24.47 -11.32
C VAL A 446 -29.25 24.13 -9.92
N HIS A 447 -29.37 25.17 -9.10
CA HIS A 447 -29.97 25.22 -7.77
C HIS A 447 -29.46 24.21 -6.71
N ALA A 448 -28.51 24.65 -5.88
CA ALA A 448 -28.50 24.33 -4.44
C ALA A 448 -27.65 25.37 -3.68
N ASN A 449 -28.33 26.34 -3.06
CA ASN A 449 -27.69 27.29 -2.16
C ASN A 449 -27.41 26.60 -0.82
N SER A 450 -26.14 26.25 -0.56
CA SER A 450 -25.59 25.63 0.66
C SER A 450 -25.61 24.08 0.74
N PRO A 451 -24.62 23.46 1.42
CA PRO A 451 -24.55 22.00 1.65
C PRO A 451 -25.78 21.40 2.34
N ALA A 452 -26.46 22.18 3.19
CA ALA A 452 -27.67 21.75 3.88
C ALA A 452 -28.86 21.56 2.91
N THR A 453 -28.95 22.41 1.89
CA THR A 453 -29.99 22.33 0.85
C THR A 453 -29.73 21.17 -0.11
N ARG A 454 -28.45 20.89 -0.41
CA ARG A 454 -28.07 19.70 -1.19
C ARG A 454 -28.43 18.40 -0.46
N LEU A 455 -28.19 18.34 0.85
CA LEU A 455 -28.52 17.16 1.64
C LEU A 455 -30.05 16.98 1.76
N SER A 456 -30.83 18.06 1.86
CA SER A 456 -32.28 17.95 1.91
C SER A 456 -32.88 17.51 0.56
N GLU A 457 -32.28 17.88 -0.56
CA GLU A 457 -32.68 17.41 -1.89
C GLU A 457 -32.32 15.93 -2.11
N ILE A 458 -31.13 15.50 -1.70
CA ILE A 458 -30.73 14.09 -1.80
C ILE A 458 -31.59 13.22 -0.86
N LYS A 459 -31.91 13.69 0.35
CA LYS A 459 -32.85 13.00 1.25
C LYS A 459 -34.22 12.84 0.63
N LYS A 460 -34.79 13.91 0.04
CA LYS A 460 -36.04 13.81 -0.73
C LYS A 460 -35.94 12.81 -1.87
N LEU A 461 -34.78 12.69 -2.51
CA LEU A 461 -34.58 11.73 -3.59
C LEU A 461 -34.51 10.28 -3.07
N VAL A 462 -33.86 10.05 -1.93
CA VAL A 462 -33.87 8.76 -1.23
C VAL A 462 -35.29 8.41 -0.77
N ASP A 463 -36.01 9.36 -0.18
CA ASP A 463 -37.41 9.19 0.25
C ASP A 463 -38.32 8.84 -0.94
N VAL A 464 -38.13 9.51 -2.08
CA VAL A 464 -38.85 9.20 -3.32
C VAL A 464 -38.47 7.82 -3.86
N VAL A 465 -37.19 7.43 -3.79
CA VAL A 465 -36.76 6.11 -4.27
C VAL A 465 -37.32 4.99 -3.38
N LEU A 466 -37.31 5.17 -2.06
CA LEU A 466 -37.95 4.24 -1.14
C LEU A 466 -39.47 4.17 -1.41
N ASP A 467 -40.19 5.28 -1.40
CA ASP A 467 -41.64 5.31 -1.72
C ASP A 467 -41.97 4.71 -3.10
N MET A 468 -41.05 4.87 -4.07
CA MET A 468 -41.22 4.36 -5.41
C MET A 468 -40.83 2.90 -5.60
N ASP A 469 -39.93 2.32 -4.80
CA ASP A 469 -39.31 1.01 -5.03
C ASP A 469 -39.60 -0.01 -3.91
N ASP A 470 -39.72 0.42 -2.66
CA ASP A 470 -40.20 -0.38 -1.51
C ASP A 470 -41.72 -0.64 -1.67
N THR A 471 -42.10 -1.89 -1.93
CA THR A 471 -43.49 -2.31 -2.22
C THR A 471 -44.21 -2.91 -1.03
N ASP A 472 -43.47 -3.51 -0.11
CA ASP A 472 -44.04 -4.08 1.11
C ASP A 472 -43.97 -3.12 2.32
N ASN A 473 -43.37 -1.95 2.10
CA ASN A 473 -43.30 -0.81 3.00
C ASN A 473 -42.56 -1.14 4.31
N ASP A 474 -41.51 -1.95 4.20
CA ASP A 474 -40.64 -2.34 5.31
C ASP A 474 -39.50 -1.33 5.58
N GLY A 475 -39.35 -0.33 4.71
CA GLY A 475 -38.36 0.74 4.80
C GLY A 475 -37.03 0.41 4.14
N MET A 476 -36.94 -0.71 3.42
CA MET A 476 -35.77 -1.19 2.70
C MET A 476 -36.18 -1.60 1.27
N ILE A 477 -35.20 -1.80 0.39
CA ILE A 477 -35.46 -2.30 -0.97
C ILE A 477 -34.81 -3.66 -1.12
N SER A 478 -35.61 -4.71 -1.12
CA SER A 478 -35.13 -6.08 -1.40
C SER A 478 -34.65 -6.23 -2.85
N TRP A 479 -33.91 -7.32 -3.11
CA TRP A 479 -33.50 -7.67 -4.47
C TRP A 479 -34.69 -7.79 -5.42
N GLU A 480 -35.77 -8.43 -4.97
CA GLU A 480 -37.00 -8.64 -5.71
C GLU A 480 -37.68 -7.32 -6.10
N GLU A 481 -37.68 -6.33 -5.20
CA GLU A 481 -38.25 -5.01 -5.41
C GLU A 481 -37.41 -4.16 -6.36
N TYR A 482 -36.10 -4.15 -6.12
CA TYR A 482 -35.12 -3.45 -6.96
C TYR A 482 -35.14 -3.96 -8.40
N TYR A 483 -35.22 -5.29 -8.57
CA TYR A 483 -35.28 -5.95 -9.88
C TYR A 483 -36.66 -5.81 -10.56
N GLY A 484 -37.74 -5.94 -9.78
CA GLY A 484 -39.12 -5.94 -10.26
C GLY A 484 -39.51 -4.65 -10.98
N LYS A 485 -39.16 -3.49 -10.44
CA LYS A 485 -39.53 -2.18 -11.03
C LYS A 485 -38.63 -1.76 -12.19
N ARG A 486 -37.35 -2.14 -12.18
CA ARG A 486 -36.40 -1.80 -13.26
C ARG A 486 -36.57 -2.67 -14.50
N SER A 487 -37.05 -3.91 -14.34
CA SER A 487 -37.51 -4.76 -15.46
C SER A 487 -38.75 -4.19 -16.17
N PHE A 488 -39.63 -3.49 -15.45
CA PHE A 488 -40.81 -2.83 -16.02
C PHE A 488 -40.42 -1.66 -16.94
N CYS A 489 -39.41 -0.87 -16.55
CA CYS A 489 -38.88 0.27 -17.29
C CYS A 489 -38.23 -0.12 -18.65
N LEU A 490 -37.57 -1.28 -18.70
CA LEU A 490 -36.98 -1.86 -19.91
C LEU A 490 -38.04 -2.36 -20.93
N SER A 491 -39.23 -2.76 -20.47
CA SER A 491 -40.33 -3.17 -21.37
C SER A 491 -40.99 -1.98 -22.08
N CYS A 492 -41.04 -0.81 -21.42
CA CYS A 492 -41.58 0.42 -21.99
C CYS A 492 -40.65 1.06 -23.04
N TYR A 493 -39.33 0.93 -22.88
CA TYR A 493 -38.36 1.51 -23.82
C TYR A 493 -38.30 0.77 -25.17
N LYS A 494 -38.71 -0.50 -25.22
CA LYS A 494 -38.80 -1.27 -26.49
C LYS A 494 -40.07 -0.98 -27.31
N ARG A 495 -40.95 -0.08 -26.85
CA ARG A 495 -42.21 0.28 -27.52
C ARG A 495 -42.28 1.72 -28.03
N PHE A 496 -41.16 2.46 -28.03
CA PHE A 496 -41.05 3.79 -28.64
C PHE A 496 -39.95 3.84 -29.69
#